data_AF-A0A9X5JPK1-F1
#
_entry.id   AF-A0A9X5JPK1-F1
#
_cell.length_a   1.000
_cell.length_b   1.000
_cell.length_c   1.000
_cell.angle_alpha   90.00
_cell.angle_beta   90.00
_cell.angle_gamma   90.00
#
_symmetry.space_group_name_H-M   'P 1'
#
loop_
_entity.id
_entity.type
_entity.pdbx_description
1 polymer ?
#
loop_
_entity_poly.entity_id
_entity_poly.type
_entity_poly.pdbx_seq_one_letter_code
_entity_poly.pdbx_strand_id
1 'polypeptide(L)' 'MSQGMSVKRNVRNIRYYYVAEAAAIAESFGEYERAGKLWLKASRLSRRQINAEWSEHRSQFCHSVLRNGWS' A
#
# COMPACT_ATOMS: atom_id res chain seq x y z
N MET A 1 11.72 9.98 -27.93
CA MET A 1 11.13 10.50 -26.66
C MET A 1 11.04 9.40 -25.59
N SER A 2 12.14 8.67 -25.32
CA SER A 2 12.09 7.37 -24.60
C SER A 2 12.55 7.46 -23.14
N GLN A 3 13.24 8.53 -22.75
CA GLN A 3 13.85 8.69 -21.42
C GLN A 3 12.84 9.05 -20.32
N GLY A 4 11.80 9.85 -20.63
CA GLY A 4 10.81 10.30 -19.63
C GLY A 4 9.93 9.19 -19.05
N MET A 5 9.72 8.10 -19.80
CA MET A 5 8.94 6.93 -19.34
C MET A 5 9.70 6.14 -18.27
N SER A 6 11.03 6.04 -18.38
CA SER A 6 11.87 5.29 -17.43
C SER A 6 11.96 5.98 -16.05
N VAL A 7 12.05 7.31 -16.03
CA VAL A 7 12.08 8.09 -14.79
C VAL A 7 10.74 8.01 -14.04
N LYS A 8 9.62 8.21 -14.73
CA LYS A 8 8.27 8.07 -14.14
C LYS A 8 8.03 6.67 -13.55
N ARG A 9 8.58 5.65 -14.22
CA ARG A 9 8.54 4.25 -13.79
C ARG A 9 9.32 4.00 -12.50
N ASN A 10 10.45 4.66 -12.31
CA ASN A 10 11.28 4.53 -11.11
C ASN A 10 10.66 5.26 -9.91
N VAL A 11 10.15 6.49 -10.13
CA VAL A 11 9.48 7.28 -9.09
C VAL A 11 8.23 6.59 -8.53
N ARG A 12 7.41 5.94 -9.38
CA ARG A 12 6.26 5.16 -8.89
C ARG A 12 6.68 3.98 -8.00
N ASN A 13 7.77 3.30 -8.35
CA ASN A 13 8.28 2.18 -7.57
C ASN A 13 8.78 2.64 -6.19
N ILE A 14 9.52 3.75 -6.14
CA ILE A 14 9.97 4.33 -4.86
C ILE A 14 8.77 4.75 -4.00
N ARG A 15 7.75 5.37 -4.61
CA ARG A 15 6.52 5.77 -3.91
C ARG A 15 5.73 4.57 -3.37
N TYR A 16 5.74 3.43 -4.05
CA TYR A 16 5.13 2.21 -3.55
C TYR A 16 5.74 1.82 -2.20
N TYR A 17 7.06 1.67 -2.13
CA TYR A 17 7.74 1.22 -0.90
C TYR A 17 7.54 2.20 0.25
N TYR A 18 7.64 3.51 -0.01
CA TYR A 18 7.39 4.53 1.01
C TYR A 18 5.97 4.47 1.58
N VAL A 19 4.96 4.29 0.72
CA VAL A 19 3.55 4.20 1.17
C VAL A 19 3.28 2.87 1.87
N ALA A 20 3.87 1.77 1.39
CA ALA A 20 3.76 0.45 2.01
C ALA A 20 4.40 0.41 3.41
N GLU A 21 5.56 1.06 3.58
CA GLU A 21 6.21 1.20 4.88
C GLU A 21 5.35 2.00 5.86
N ALA A 22 4.83 3.16 5.43
CA ALA A 22 3.91 3.94 6.24
C ALA A 22 2.63 3.15 6.61
N ALA A 23 2.13 2.32 5.71
CA ALA A 23 0.98 1.45 5.97
C ALA A 23 1.31 0.40 7.04
N ALA A 24 2.45 -0.27 6.94
CA ALA A 24 2.91 -1.27 7.90
C ALA A 24 3.14 -0.65 9.29
N ILE A 25 3.71 0.57 9.35
CA ILE A 25 3.87 1.30 10.61
C ILE A 25 2.51 1.60 11.24
N ALA A 26 1.54 2.11 10.46
CA ALA A 26 0.17 2.36 10.95
C ALA A 26 -0.50 1.07 11.46
N GLU A 27 -0.31 -0.07 10.79
CA GLU A 27 -0.79 -1.38 11.28
C GLU A 27 -0.18 -1.76 12.62
N SER A 28 1.11 -1.50 12.82
CA SER A 28 1.78 -1.82 14.08
C SER A 28 1.28 -0.98 15.26
N PHE A 29 0.77 0.22 14.99
CA PHE A 29 0.13 1.08 15.99
C PHE A 29 -1.38 0.79 16.18
N GLY A 30 -1.94 -0.20 15.48
CA GLY A 30 -3.37 -0.48 15.52
C GLY A 30 -4.23 0.58 14.80
N GLU A 31 -3.63 1.49 14.04
CA GLU A 31 -4.34 2.50 13.25
C GLU A 31 -4.93 1.89 11.97
N TYR A 32 -5.76 0.84 12.10
CA TYR A 32 -6.22 0.02 10.98
C TYR A 32 -7.00 0.81 9.91
N GLU A 33 -7.71 1.87 10.29
CA GLU A 33 -8.40 2.73 9.30
C GLU A 33 -7.40 3.45 8.38
N ARG A 34 -6.34 4.02 8.98
CA ARG A 34 -5.29 4.72 8.26
C ARG A 34 -4.43 3.74 7.47
N ALA A 35 -4.08 2.61 8.08
CA ALA A 35 -3.34 1.53 7.43
C ALA A 35 -4.06 1.02 6.17
N GLY A 36 -5.37 0.74 6.26
CA GLY A 36 -6.14 0.26 5.10
C GLY A 36 -6.12 1.26 3.94
N LYS A 37 -6.30 2.56 4.22
CA LYS A 37 -6.20 3.62 3.20
C LYS A 37 -4.81 3.69 2.56
N LEU A 38 -3.75 3.51 3.34
CA LEU A 38 -2.37 3.51 2.84
C LEU A 38 -2.06 2.27 2.01
N TRP A 39 -2.50 1.09 2.43
CA TRP A 39 -2.37 -0.14 1.67
C TRP A 39 -3.11 -0.10 0.32
N LEU A 40 -4.33 0.44 0.29
CA LEU A 40 -5.05 0.67 -0.97
C LEU A 40 -4.32 1.67 -1.89
N LYS A 41 -3.65 2.67 -1.32
CA LYS A 41 -2.81 3.59 -2.08
C LYS A 41 -1.54 2.90 -2.61
N ALA A 42 -0.92 2.02 -1.81
CA ALA A 42 0.23 1.22 -2.21
C ALA A 42 -0.13 0.27 -3.36
N SER A 43 -1.31 -0.38 -3.34
CA SER A 43 -1.72 -1.29 -4.43
C SER A 43 -1.76 -0.57 -5.79
N ARG A 44 -2.28 0.67 -5.82
CA ARG A 44 -2.35 1.52 -7.02
C ARG A 44 -0.99 2.06 -7.49
N LEU A 45 -0.02 2.18 -6.58
CA LEU A 45 1.34 2.63 -6.89
C LEU A 45 2.24 1.48 -7.33
N SER A 46 1.90 0.25 -6.94
CA SER A 46 2.63 -0.94 -7.28
C SER A 46 2.71 -1.14 -8.80
N ARG A 47 3.88 -1.60 -9.25
CA ARG A 47 4.10 -2.02 -10.65
C ARG A 47 4.21 -3.53 -10.81
N ARG A 48 4.44 -4.25 -9.72
CA ARG A 48 4.50 -5.72 -9.71
C ARG A 48 3.15 -6.21 -9.23
N GLN A 49 2.56 -7.13 -9.98
CA GLN A 49 1.25 -7.70 -9.65
C GLN A 49 1.23 -8.23 -8.21
N ILE A 50 2.26 -8.98 -7.82
CA ILE A 50 2.42 -9.50 -6.45
C ILE A 50 2.37 -8.42 -5.36
N ASN A 51 2.99 -7.26 -5.61
CA ASN A 51 3.01 -6.16 -4.66
C ASN A 51 1.64 -5.45 -4.60
N ALA A 52 0.91 -5.41 -5.72
CA ALA A 52 -0.43 -4.85 -5.78
C ALA A 52 -1.41 -5.74 -5.01
N GLU A 53 -1.40 -7.04 -5.28
CA GLU A 53 -2.20 -8.07 -4.61
C GLU A 53 -1.90 -8.11 -3.11
N TRP A 54 -0.62 -8.13 -2.73
CA TRP A 54 -0.23 -8.06 -1.32
C TRP A 54 -0.84 -6.86 -0.62
N SER A 55 -0.72 -5.68 -1.22
CA SER A 55 -1.25 -4.44 -0.65
C SER A 55 -2.76 -4.42 -0.60
N GLU A 56 -3.43 -4.98 -1.60
CA GLU A 56 -4.89 -5.11 -1.61
C GLU A 56 -5.39 -6.05 -0.50
N HIS A 57 -4.75 -7.22 -0.33
CA HIS A 57 -5.08 -8.13 0.76
C HIS A 57 -4.84 -7.50 2.13
N ARG A 58 -3.77 -6.72 2.32
CA ARG A 58 -3.54 -5.98 3.58
C ARG A 58 -4.59 -4.90 3.83
N SER A 59 -5.05 -4.21 2.78
CA SER A 59 -6.18 -3.28 2.89
C SER A 59 -7.46 -3.99 3.35
N GLN A 60 -7.77 -5.15 2.75
CA GLN A 60 -8.93 -5.96 3.12
C GLN A 60 -8.82 -6.50 4.56
N PHE A 61 -7.62 -6.89 4.98
CA PHE A 61 -7.34 -7.29 6.36
C PHE A 61 -7.65 -6.15 7.34
N CYS A 62 -7.14 -4.94 7.09
CA CYS A 62 -7.43 -3.78 7.93
C CYS A 62 -8.93 -3.50 8.03
N HIS A 63 -9.66 -3.61 6.92
CA HIS A 63 -11.12 -3.43 6.92
C HIS A 63 -11.84 -4.54 7.70
N SER A 64 -11.33 -5.77 7.64
CA SER A 64 -11.85 -6.90 8.39
C SER A 64 -11.63 -6.74 9.89
N VAL A 65 -10.45 -6.25 10.31
CA VAL A 65 -10.15 -5.93 11.71
C VAL A 65 -11.14 -4.92 12.27
N LEU A 66 -11.38 -3.82 11.54
CA LEU A 66 -12.35 -2.80 11.94
C LEU A 66 -13.79 -3.34 11.98
N ARG A 67 -14.18 -4.12 10.97
CA ARG A 67 -15.53 -4.71 10.89
C ARG A 67 -15.80 -5.69 12.02
N ASN A 68 -14.79 -6.46 12.41
CA ASN A 68 -14.93 -7.52 13.41
C ASN A 68 -14.55 -7.07 14.83
N GLY A 69 -14.04 -5.86 15.00
CA GLY A 69 -13.59 -5.34 16.30
C GLY A 69 -12.37 -6.07 16.86
N TRP A 70 -11.44 -6.51 15.98
CA TRP A 70 -10.22 -7.23 16.38
C TRP A 70 -9.05 -6.30 16.78
N SER A 71 -9.36 -5.04 17.07
CA SER A 71 -8.39 -3.98 17.41
C SER A 71 -8.17 -3.86 18.91
#